data_AF-A0A9X8VG19-F1
#
_entry.id   AF-A0A9X8VG19-F1
#
_cell.length_a   1.000
_cell.length_b   1.000
_cell.length_c   1.000
_cell.angle_alpha   90.00
_cell.angle_beta   90.00
_cell.angle_gamma   90.00
#
_symmetry.space_group_name_H-M   'P 1'
#
loop_
_entity.id
_entity.type
_entity.pdbx_description
1 polymer ?
#
loop_
_entity_poly.entity_id
_entity_poly.type
_entity_poly.pdbx_seq_one_letter_code
_entity_poly.pdbx_strand_id
1 'polypeptide(L)'
;MTAAALLLAASQAFAVEAPKRTECIAPAKPGGGFDLTCKLIQVSLQDTKAIDKPMRVTYMPGGVGAVAYNAIVAQRPAEFGTVVAFSGGSLLNLAQGKFGRYNVDDVKWL
;
A
#
# COMPACT_ATOMS: atom_id res chain seq x y z
N MET A 1 -45.86 -32.98 -10.48
CA MET A 1 -44.47 -32.94 -10.96
C MET A 1 -44.05 -31.49 -11.11
N THR A 2 -43.35 -30.91 -10.14
CA THR A 2 -42.55 -29.69 -10.35
C THR A 2 -41.53 -29.61 -9.23
N ALA A 3 -40.29 -29.97 -9.54
CA ALA A 3 -39.17 -29.99 -8.63
C ALA A 3 -38.65 -28.56 -8.42
N ALA A 4 -38.60 -28.11 -7.17
CA ALA A 4 -37.93 -26.87 -6.78
C ALA A 4 -36.42 -27.13 -6.64
N ALA A 5 -35.66 -26.85 -7.69
CA ALA A 5 -34.21 -26.84 -7.64
C ALA A 5 -33.74 -25.50 -7.05
N LEU A 6 -33.40 -25.48 -5.77
CA LEU A 6 -32.65 -24.37 -5.17
C LEU A 6 -31.24 -24.35 -5.77
N LEU A 7 -30.99 -23.35 -6.62
CA LEU A 7 -29.67 -23.00 -7.11
C LEU A 7 -28.84 -22.48 -5.94
N LEU A 8 -27.95 -23.33 -5.41
CA LEU A 8 -26.81 -22.89 -4.60
C LEU A 8 -25.91 -22.03 -5.50
N ALA A 9 -26.11 -20.72 -5.47
CA ALA A 9 -25.11 -19.76 -5.94
C ALA A 9 -23.94 -19.82 -4.95
N ALA A 10 -23.03 -20.78 -5.15
CA ALA A 10 -21.74 -20.77 -4.49
C ALA A 10 -21.02 -19.48 -4.91
N SER A 11 -20.89 -18.54 -3.99
CA SER A 11 -20.01 -17.39 -4.11
C SER A 11 -18.59 -17.91 -4.29
N GLN A 12 -18.14 -18.00 -5.54
CA GLN A 12 -16.75 -18.27 -5.87
C GLN A 12 -15.93 -17.07 -5.38
N ALA A 13 -15.42 -17.18 -4.16
CA ALA A 13 -14.40 -16.28 -3.67
C ALA A 13 -13.15 -16.54 -4.52
N PHE A 14 -12.91 -15.71 -5.52
CA PHE A 14 -11.65 -15.69 -6.24
C PHE A 14 -10.56 -15.34 -5.23
N ALA A 15 -9.74 -16.33 -4.87
CA ALA A 15 -8.53 -16.08 -4.11
C ALA A 15 -7.59 -15.24 -4.98
N VAL A 16 -7.48 -13.95 -4.69
CA VAL A 16 -6.43 -13.11 -5.29
C VAL A 16 -5.11 -13.58 -4.70
N GLU A 17 -4.28 -14.18 -5.54
CA GLU A 17 -2.96 -14.63 -5.11
C GLU A 17 -2.10 -13.45 -4.67
N ALA A 18 -1.27 -13.66 -3.65
CA ALA A 18 -0.43 -12.62 -3.09
C ALA A 18 0.52 -12.05 -4.17
N PRO A 19 0.84 -10.74 -4.11
CA PRO A 19 1.76 -10.15 -5.07
C PRO A 19 3.11 -10.87 -5.04
N LYS A 20 3.61 -11.26 -6.22
CA LYS A 20 4.93 -11.91 -6.36
C LYS A 20 6.09 -11.00 -5.92
N ARG A 21 5.88 -9.69 -5.93
CA ARG A 21 6.81 -8.65 -5.48
C ARG A 21 6.08 -7.75 -4.50
N THR A 22 6.61 -7.65 -3.29
CA THR A 22 6.05 -6.82 -2.23
C THR A 22 7.07 -5.75 -1.86
N GLU A 23 6.61 -4.51 -1.74
CA GLU A 23 7.45 -3.35 -1.45
C GLU A 23 6.73 -2.37 -0.52
N CYS A 24 7.45 -1.91 0.51
CA CYS A 24 7.05 -0.75 1.29
C CYS A 24 8.03 0.40 1.03
N ILE A 25 7.50 1.55 0.62
CA ILE A 25 8.28 2.75 0.35
C ILE A 25 8.25 3.65 1.58
N ALA A 26 9.41 3.85 2.19
CA ALA A 26 9.60 4.76 3.30
C ALA A 26 10.03 6.15 2.76
N PRO A 27 9.24 7.21 2.95
CA PRO A 27 9.55 8.56 2.44
C PRO A 27 10.65 9.33 3.23
N ALA A 28 11.59 8.61 3.83
CA ALA A 28 12.68 9.19 4.61
C ALA A 28 13.93 8.31 4.54
N LYS A 29 14.99 8.73 5.24
CA LYS A 29 16.17 7.90 5.47
C LYS A 29 15.84 6.78 6.49
N PRO A 30 16.63 5.68 6.51
CA PRO A 30 16.50 4.63 7.50
C PRO A 30 16.55 5.14 8.95
N GLY A 31 15.92 4.41 9.87
CA GLY A 31 15.94 4.68 11.31
C GLY A 31 14.84 5.62 11.84
N GLY A 32 13.98 6.16 10.97
CA GLY A 32 12.83 7.00 11.36
C GLY A 32 11.50 6.26 11.45
N GLY A 33 10.43 6.99 11.78
CA GLY A 33 9.07 6.42 11.90
C GLY A 33 8.58 5.71 10.63
N PHE A 34 8.85 6.26 9.45
CA PHE A 34 8.48 5.61 8.18
C PHE A 34 9.18 4.27 7.96
N ASP A 35 10.47 4.18 8.32
CA ASP A 35 11.24 2.93 8.23
C ASP A 35 10.66 1.89 9.21
N LEU A 36 10.41 2.31 10.45
CA LEU A 36 9.77 1.46 11.46
C LEU A 36 8.42 0.94 10.97
N THR A 37 7.56 1.80 10.41
CA THR A 37 6.26 1.40 9.85
C THR A 37 6.43 0.37 8.74
N CYS A 38 7.35 0.58 7.79
CA CYS A 38 7.60 -0.39 6.73
C CYS A 38 8.12 -1.74 7.24
N LYS A 39 9.02 -1.73 8.22
CA LYS A 39 9.54 -2.94 8.86
C LYS A 39 8.46 -3.70 9.63
N LEU A 40 7.57 -2.99 10.31
CA LEU A 40 6.43 -3.60 10.99
C LEU A 40 5.52 -4.32 10.00
N ILE A 41 5.15 -3.68 8.88
CA ILE A 41 4.35 -4.32 7.82
C ILE A 41 5.08 -5.55 7.26
N GLN A 42 6.38 -5.43 6.97
CA GLN A 42 7.20 -6.54 6.48
C GLN A 42 7.14 -7.75 7.42
N VAL A 43 7.38 -7.54 8.73
CA VAL A 43 7.38 -8.62 9.72
C VAL A 43 5.97 -9.18 9.90
N SER A 44 4.95 -8.34 10.06
CA SER A 44 3.58 -8.80 10.25
C SER A 44 3.05 -9.64 9.10
N LEU A 45 3.32 -9.24 7.84
CA LEU A 45 2.88 -10.00 6.67
C LEU A 45 3.64 -11.32 6.51
N GLN A 46 4.93 -11.34 6.87
CA GLN A 46 5.73 -12.57 6.84
C GLN A 46 5.29 -13.55 7.93
N ASP A 47 5.07 -13.08 9.16
CA ASP A 47 4.70 -13.91 10.31
C ASP A 47 3.31 -14.53 10.14
N THR A 48 2.39 -13.77 9.55
CA THR A 48 1.03 -14.25 9.23
C THR A 48 0.96 -15.12 7.97
N LYS A 49 2.09 -15.32 7.27
CA LYS A 49 2.18 -16.02 5.98
C LYS A 49 1.27 -15.42 4.91
N ALA A 50 0.98 -14.12 5.00
CA ALA A 50 0.26 -13.38 3.96
C ALA A 50 1.15 -13.15 2.72
N ILE A 51 2.47 -13.23 2.89
CA ILE A 51 3.47 -13.16 1.83
C ILE A 51 4.50 -14.28 2.01
N ASP A 52 4.94 -14.90 0.91
CA ASP A 52 5.89 -16.01 0.96
C ASP A 52 7.35 -15.55 1.07
N LYS A 53 7.62 -14.30 0.69
CA LYS A 53 8.95 -13.71 0.64
C LYS A 53 8.98 -12.41 1.42
N PRO A 54 10.10 -12.10 2.10
CA PRO A 54 10.24 -10.85 2.82
C PRO A 54 9.98 -9.64 1.91
N MET A 55 9.09 -8.75 2.36
CA MET A 55 8.81 -7.49 1.68
C MET A 55 10.07 -6.63 1.61
N ARG A 56 10.29 -5.98 0.46
CA ARG A 56 11.40 -5.04 0.27
C ARG A 56 11.07 -3.68 0.87
N VAL A 57 11.99 -3.08 1.61
CA VAL A 57 11.88 -1.66 2.04
C VAL A 57 12.73 -0.80 1.11
N THR A 58 12.10 0.19 0.47
CA THR A 58 12.76 1.14 -0.43
C THR A 58 12.64 2.55 0.16
N TYR A 59 13.75 3.29 0.18
CA TYR A 59 13.80 4.64 0.77
C TYR A 59 13.71 5.70 -0.32
N MET A 60 12.79 6.64 -0.16
CA MET A 60 12.58 7.74 -1.10
C MET A 60 12.40 9.06 -0.34
N PRO A 61 13.50 9.63 0.19
CA PRO A 61 13.43 10.82 1.03
C PRO A 61 13.06 12.08 0.25
N GLY A 62 12.23 12.95 0.85
CA GLY A 62 12.01 14.31 0.39
C GLY A 62 10.62 14.86 0.68
N GLY A 63 10.54 16.14 1.06
CA GLY A 63 9.29 16.89 1.21
C GLY A 63 8.28 16.26 2.17
N VAL A 64 8.73 15.63 3.27
CA VAL A 64 7.87 14.95 4.26
C VAL A 64 6.95 13.88 3.60
N GLY A 65 7.37 13.30 2.48
CA GLY A 65 6.60 12.34 1.71
C GLY A 65 6.13 12.82 0.34
N ALA A 66 6.26 14.10 0.02
CA ALA A 66 5.86 14.62 -1.29
C ALA A 66 6.56 13.92 -2.46
N VAL A 67 7.86 13.63 -2.33
CA VAL A 67 8.64 12.96 -3.39
C VAL A 67 8.10 11.55 -3.66
N ALA A 68 7.95 10.74 -2.61
CA ALA A 68 7.43 9.39 -2.72
C ALA A 68 5.99 9.38 -3.26
N TYR A 69 5.14 10.23 -2.70
CA TYR A 69 3.75 10.35 -3.09
C TYR A 69 3.61 10.70 -4.58
N ASN A 70 4.27 11.76 -5.03
CA ASN A 70 4.19 12.19 -6.43
C ASN A 70 4.79 11.18 -7.40
N ALA A 71 5.91 10.54 -7.05
CA ALA A 71 6.54 9.54 -7.89
C ALA A 71 5.61 8.34 -8.10
N ILE A 72 4.97 7.84 -7.04
CA ILE A 72 4.07 6.68 -7.14
C ILE A 72 2.79 7.00 -7.88
N VAL A 73 2.13 8.12 -7.56
CA VAL A 73 0.91 8.53 -8.28
C VAL A 73 1.20 8.75 -9.77
N ALA A 74 2.35 9.36 -10.12
CA ALA A 74 2.68 9.65 -11.52
C ALA A 74 3.16 8.45 -12.34
N GLN A 75 3.95 7.54 -11.74
CA GLN A 75 4.69 6.53 -12.50
C GLN A 75 4.27 5.10 -12.20
N ARG A 76 3.72 4.85 -11.02
CA ARG A 76 3.40 3.52 -10.50
C ARG A 76 1.96 3.44 -9.93
N PRO A 77 0.95 3.99 -10.62
CA PRO A 77 -0.41 4.02 -10.10
C PRO A 77 -0.96 2.60 -9.95
N ALA A 78 -1.59 2.33 -8.80
CA ALA A 78 -2.22 1.04 -8.48
C ALA A 78 -1.30 -0.20 -8.67
N GLU A 79 0.03 -0.05 -8.52
CA GLU A 79 0.94 -1.19 -8.60
C GLU A 79 0.71 -2.17 -7.44
N PHE A 80 0.18 -3.34 -7.80
CA PHE A 80 -0.15 -4.38 -6.84
C PHE A 80 1.08 -4.84 -6.05
N GLY A 81 0.95 -4.88 -4.71
CA GLY A 81 2.04 -5.26 -3.80
C GLY A 81 2.95 -4.12 -3.35
N THR A 82 2.70 -2.88 -3.78
CA THR A 82 3.45 -1.70 -3.32
C THR A 82 2.60 -0.86 -2.37
N VAL A 83 3.17 -0.50 -1.23
CA VAL A 83 2.58 0.44 -0.26
C VAL A 83 3.55 1.57 0.05
N VAL A 84 3.04 2.75 0.38
CA VAL A 84 3.86 3.92 0.76
C VAL A 84 3.51 4.29 2.20
N ALA A 85 4.50 4.34 3.07
CA ALA A 85 4.28 4.79 4.44
C ALA A 85 3.98 6.30 4.45
N PHE A 86 3.04 6.73 5.28
CA PHE A 86 2.69 8.14 5.48
C PHE A 86 2.66 8.48 6.98
N SER A 87 2.65 9.77 7.29
CA SER A 87 2.60 10.28 8.66
C SER A 87 1.53 11.38 8.76
N GLY A 88 1.17 11.78 9.98
CA GLY A 88 0.29 12.94 10.18
C GLY A 88 0.85 14.21 9.54
N GLY A 89 2.17 14.40 9.58
CA GLY A 89 2.85 15.51 8.89
C GLY A 89 2.73 15.41 7.36
N SER A 90 2.83 14.22 6.79
CA SER A 90 2.62 13.99 5.35
C SER A 90 1.19 14.34 4.96
N LEU A 91 0.20 13.83 5.71
CA LEU A 91 -1.22 14.05 5.42
C LEU A 91 -1.61 15.53 5.58
N LEU A 92 -1.09 16.22 6.60
CA LEU A 92 -1.32 17.65 6.77
C LEU A 92 -0.76 18.46 5.59
N ASN A 93 0.46 18.16 5.14
CA ASN A 93 1.03 18.86 3.98
C ASN A 93 0.26 18.54 2.69
N LEU A 94 -0.20 17.31 2.51
CA LEU A 94 -1.07 16.94 1.39
C LEU A 94 -2.40 17.71 1.42
N ALA A 95 -3.07 17.76 2.58
CA ALA A 95 -4.32 18.51 2.76
C ALA A 95 -4.14 20.03 2.56
N GLN A 96 -2.96 20.57 2.85
CA GLN A 96 -2.58 21.95 2.58
C GLN A 96 -2.18 22.21 1.11
N GLY A 97 -2.26 21.22 0.22
CA GLY A 97 -1.87 21.34 -1.19
C GLY A 97 -0.36 21.44 -1.43
N LYS A 98 0.46 21.17 -0.41
CA LYS A 98 1.94 21.30 -0.50
C LYS A 98 2.60 20.16 -1.26
N PHE A 99 1.86 19.09 -1.57
CA PHE A 99 2.37 17.98 -2.39
C PHE A 99 2.24 18.26 -3.90
N GLY A 100 1.68 19.41 -4.29
CA GLY A 100 1.58 19.83 -5.68
C GLY A 100 0.22 19.50 -6.28
N ARG A 101 0.21 18.93 -7.49
CA ARG A 101 -1.02 18.75 -8.28
C ARG A 101 -1.95 17.64 -7.79
N TYR A 102 -1.42 16.68 -7.04
CA TYR A 102 -2.15 15.50 -6.58
C TYR A 102 -2.69 15.71 -5.16
N ASN A 103 -3.83 15.09 -4.86
CA ASN A 103 -4.61 15.27 -3.65
C ASN A 103 -5.03 13.93 -3.03
N VAL A 104 -5.70 13.96 -1.88
CA VAL A 104 -6.07 12.75 -1.11
C VAL A 104 -6.85 11.69 -1.89
N ASP A 105 -7.51 12.05 -3.00
CA ASP A 105 -8.30 11.14 -3.83
C ASP A 105 -7.47 10.41 -4.90
N ASP A 106 -6.22 10.83 -5.14
CA ASP A 106 -5.32 10.22 -6.14
C ASP A 106 -4.64 8.94 -5.65
N VAL A 107 -4.97 8.47 -4.44
CA VAL A 107 -4.41 7.26 -3.83
C VAL A 107 -5.48 6.42 -3.17
N LYS A 108 -5.18 5.12 -3.00
CA LYS A 108 -5.96 4.22 -2.15
C LYS A 108 -5.37 4.21 -0.75
N TRP A 109 -6.14 4.67 0.23
CA TRP A 109 -5.81 4.57 1.65
C TRP A 109 -6.07 3.14 2.17
N LEU A 110 -5.24 2.69 3.13
CA LEU A 110 -5.29 1.36 3.76
C LEU A 110 -5.69 1.47 5.23
#